data_AF-A0A943SRQ2-F1
#
_entry.id   AF-A0A943SRQ2-F1
#
_cell.length_a   1.000
_cell.length_b   1.000
_cell.length_c   1.000
_cell.angle_alpha   90.00
_cell.angle_beta   90.00
_cell.angle_gamma   90.00
#
_symmetry.space_group_name_H-M   'P 1'
#
loop_
_entity.id
_entity.type
_entity.pdbx_description
1 polymer ?
#
loop_
_entity_poly.entity_id
_entity_poly.type
_entity_poly.pdbx_seq_one_letter_code
_entity_poly.pdbx_strand_id
1 'polypeptide(L)'
;GNLFYARAVKRFSVGSLATVSIIFAIVGAAGIYGIGVLFHEIQLYILIPLFSLMSLGIGVLTPATTTILMEAAGQELSGIAGATLNANKQIGGLFGTTIMGILTTNLSHNWNMVIVVAFLVNVIMYIATWLIASRYLYGKE
;
A
#
# COMPACT_ATOMS: atom_id res chain seq x y z
N GLY A 1 -2.57 0.94 -11.58
CA GLY A 1 -3.01 1.87 -10.53
C GLY A 1 -3.17 3.29 -11.05
N ASN A 2 -2.07 4.03 -11.23
CA ASN A 2 -2.11 5.49 -11.45
C ASN A 2 -2.98 5.94 -12.64
N LEU A 3 -2.89 5.24 -13.78
CA LEU A 3 -3.75 5.51 -14.95
C LEU A 3 -5.23 5.26 -14.68
N PHE A 4 -5.53 4.22 -13.88
CA PHE A 4 -6.90 3.94 -13.46
C PHE A 4 -7.41 5.05 -12.54
N TYR A 5 -6.61 5.47 -11.54
CA TYR A 5 -6.96 6.59 -10.67
C TYR A 5 -7.29 7.87 -11.44
N ALA A 6 -6.44 8.26 -12.40
CA ALA A 6 -6.65 9.47 -13.21
C ALA A 6 -7.98 9.50 -13.98
N ARG A 7 -8.53 8.31 -14.28
CA ARG A 7 -9.86 8.18 -14.90
C ARG A 7 -10.97 8.08 -13.84
N ALA A 8 -10.72 7.32 -12.77
CA ALA A 8 -11.71 7.03 -11.73
C ALA A 8 -12.05 8.25 -10.88
N VAL A 9 -11.10 9.15 -10.61
CA VAL A 9 -11.31 10.37 -9.82
C VAL A 9 -12.30 11.34 -10.47
N LYS A 10 -12.55 11.21 -11.77
CA LYS A 10 -13.58 11.99 -12.48
C LYS A 10 -15.01 11.55 -12.15
N ARG A 11 -15.18 10.37 -11.55
CA ARG A 11 -16.48 9.72 -11.30
C ARG A 11 -16.71 9.36 -9.83
N PHE A 12 -15.66 9.26 -9.04
CA PHE A 12 -15.70 8.84 -7.64
C PHE A 12 -14.92 9.82 -6.77
N SER A 13 -15.33 9.97 -5.50
CA SER A 13 -14.60 10.80 -4.55
C SER A 13 -13.22 10.22 -4.26
N VAL A 14 -12.26 11.12 -3.99
CA VAL A 14 -10.88 10.72 -3.67
C VAL A 14 -10.84 9.86 -2.40
N GLY A 15 -11.67 10.20 -1.40
CA GLY A 15 -11.83 9.43 -0.17
C GLY A 15 -12.25 7.99 -0.43
N SER A 16 -13.34 7.77 -1.18
CA SER A 16 -13.81 6.41 -1.50
C SER A 16 -12.78 5.62 -2.31
N LEU A 17 -12.09 6.26 -3.26
CA LEU A 17 -11.01 5.62 -4.01
C LEU A 17 -9.85 5.19 -3.09
N ALA A 18 -9.47 6.04 -2.14
CA ALA A 18 -8.44 5.73 -1.16
C ALA A 18 -8.87 4.59 -0.22
N THR A 19 -10.13 4.56 0.24
CA THR A 19 -10.67 3.47 1.08
C THR A 19 -10.73 2.13 0.34
N VAL A 20 -11.27 2.09 -0.88
CA VAL A 20 -11.36 0.84 -1.66
C VAL A 20 -9.97 0.32 -2.01
N SER A 21 -9.06 1.23 -2.36
CA SER A 21 -7.71 0.84 -2.76
C SER A 21 -6.86 0.28 -1.62
N ILE A 22 -6.99 0.78 -0.38
CA ILE A 22 -6.33 0.17 0.78
C ILE A 22 -6.93 -1.20 1.11
N ILE A 23 -8.24 -1.42 0.92
CA ILE A 23 -8.86 -2.74 1.08
C ILE A 23 -8.27 -3.73 0.06
N PHE A 24 -8.13 -3.34 -1.21
CA PHE A 24 -7.52 -4.20 -2.23
C PHE A 24 -6.06 -4.54 -1.91
N ALA A 25 -5.31 -3.57 -1.39
CA ALA A 25 -3.94 -3.78 -0.93
C ALA A 25 -3.88 -4.80 0.21
N ILE A 26 -4.74 -4.67 1.23
CA ILE A 26 -4.84 -5.60 2.37
C ILE A 26 -5.24 -6.99 1.88
N VAL A 27 -6.28 -7.11 1.07
CA VAL A 27 -6.78 -8.41 0.58
C VAL A 27 -5.73 -9.14 -0.25
N GLY A 28 -5.06 -8.43 -1.18
CA GLY A 28 -4.00 -9.02 -1.99
C GLY A 28 -2.81 -9.48 -1.14
N ALA A 29 -2.34 -8.66 -0.20
CA ALA A 29 -1.24 -9.02 0.69
C ALA A 29 -1.60 -10.16 1.65
N ALA A 30 -2.78 -10.10 2.28
CA ALA A 30 -3.28 -11.12 3.20
C ALA A 30 -3.52 -12.46 2.50
N GLY A 31 -3.99 -12.43 1.24
CA GLY A 31 -4.12 -13.64 0.43
C GLY A 31 -2.77 -14.32 0.20
N ILE A 32 -1.73 -13.56 -0.15
CA ILE A 32 -0.38 -14.13 -0.38
C ILE A 32 0.18 -14.70 0.92
N TYR A 33 0.07 -13.94 2.02
CA TYR A 33 0.45 -14.41 3.35
C TYR A 33 -0.28 -15.70 3.73
N GLY A 34 -1.62 -15.72 3.64
CA GLY A 34 -2.44 -16.85 4.05
C GLY A 34 -2.14 -18.11 3.25
N ILE A 35 -1.97 -17.99 1.93
CA ILE A 35 -1.63 -19.14 1.08
C ILE A 35 -0.23 -19.65 1.40
N GLY A 36 0.74 -18.76 1.62
CA GLY A 36 2.09 -19.17 2.00
C GLY A 36 2.14 -19.92 3.33
N VAL A 37 1.30 -19.55 4.29
CA VAL A 37 1.16 -20.26 5.58
C VAL A 37 0.47 -21.62 5.40
N LEU A 38 -0.59 -21.69 4.60
CA LEU A 38 -1.40 -22.90 4.47
C LEU A 38 -0.72 -23.98 3.61
N PHE A 39 -0.16 -23.59 2.47
CA PHE A 39 0.30 -24.55 1.45
C PHE A 39 1.83 -24.76 1.45
N HIS A 40 2.59 -23.96 2.19
CA HIS A 40 4.08 -24.00 2.30
C HIS A 40 4.85 -23.84 0.98
N GLU A 41 4.19 -23.95 -0.17
CA GLU A 41 4.66 -23.64 -1.50
C GLU A 41 3.72 -22.65 -2.18
N ILE A 42 4.25 -21.49 -2.55
CA ILE A 42 3.45 -20.45 -3.21
C ILE A 42 3.51 -20.66 -4.72
N GLN A 43 2.41 -21.16 -5.26
CA GLN A 43 2.29 -21.41 -6.69
C GLN A 43 2.11 -20.09 -7.45
N LEU A 44 2.91 -19.90 -8.50
CA LEU A 44 3.02 -18.62 -9.22
C LEU A 44 1.68 -18.15 -9.78
N TYR A 45 0.83 -19.06 -10.26
CA TYR A 45 -0.48 -18.72 -10.82
C TYR A 45 -1.45 -18.14 -9.78
N ILE A 46 -1.23 -18.38 -8.47
CA ILE A 46 -1.98 -17.75 -7.40
C ILE A 46 -1.33 -16.43 -6.97
N LEU A 47 0.01 -16.41 -6.94
CA LEU A 47 0.76 -15.20 -6.60
C LEU A 47 0.46 -14.05 -7.55
N ILE A 48 0.43 -14.30 -8.86
CA ILE A 48 0.20 -13.28 -9.90
C ILE A 48 -1.09 -12.48 -9.67
N PRO A 49 -2.30 -13.09 -9.57
CA PRO A 49 -3.53 -12.33 -9.40
C PRO A 49 -3.59 -11.58 -8.06
N LEU A 50 -3.11 -12.18 -6.97
CA LEU A 50 -3.11 -11.52 -5.66
C LEU A 50 -2.13 -10.34 -5.59
N PHE A 51 -0.94 -10.52 -6.16
CA PHE A 51 0.05 -9.46 -6.26
C PHE A 51 -0.42 -8.33 -7.17
N SER A 52 -1.11 -8.67 -8.26
CA SER A 52 -1.72 -7.70 -9.17
C SER A 52 -2.83 -6.90 -8.49
N LEU A 53 -3.68 -7.55 -7.70
CA LEU A 53 -4.73 -6.91 -6.91
C LEU A 53 -4.13 -5.93 -5.89
N MET A 54 -3.11 -6.39 -5.14
CA MET A 54 -2.38 -5.54 -4.19
C MET A 54 -1.76 -4.33 -4.88
N SER A 55 -1.03 -4.57 -5.99
CA SER A 55 -0.36 -3.53 -6.77
C SER A 55 -1.33 -2.53 -7.40
N LEU A 56 -2.52 -2.98 -7.80
CA LEU A 56 -3.58 -2.11 -8.27
C LEU A 56 -4.06 -1.19 -7.13
N GLY A 57 -4.30 -1.75 -5.94
CA GLY A 57 -4.64 -1.00 -4.73
C GLY A 57 -3.60 0.08 -4.42
N ILE A 58 -2.34 -0.30 -4.27
CA ILE A 58 -1.26 0.66 -3.97
C ILE A 58 -1.11 1.73 -5.05
N GLY A 59 -1.22 1.35 -6.32
CA GLY A 59 -1.17 2.31 -7.42
C GLY A 59 -2.39 3.23 -7.52
N VAL A 60 -3.51 2.97 -6.85
CA VAL A 60 -4.62 3.92 -6.74
C VAL A 60 -4.49 4.75 -5.46
N LEU A 61 -4.10 4.11 -4.36
CA LEU A 61 -3.94 4.73 -3.05
C LEU A 61 -2.90 5.87 -3.08
N THR A 62 -1.78 5.66 -3.78
CA THR A 62 -0.66 6.61 -3.84
C THR A 62 -1.08 7.98 -4.40
N PRO A 63 -1.69 8.07 -5.60
CA PRO A 63 -2.17 9.35 -6.09
C PRO A 63 -3.41 9.86 -5.32
N ALA A 64 -4.28 8.99 -4.79
CA ALA A 64 -5.44 9.43 -3.99
C ALA A 64 -5.03 10.17 -2.70
N THR A 65 -4.12 9.57 -1.92
CA THR A 65 -3.55 10.19 -0.71
C THR A 65 -2.74 11.45 -1.00
N THR A 66 -2.06 11.49 -2.16
CA THR A 66 -1.40 12.71 -2.64
C THR A 66 -2.42 13.82 -2.89
N THR A 67 -3.52 13.53 -3.58
CA THR A 67 -4.60 14.50 -3.84
C THR A 67 -5.20 15.00 -2.53
N ILE A 68 -5.56 14.12 -1.59
CA ILE A 68 -6.10 14.50 -0.27
C ILE A 68 -5.17 15.46 0.47
N LEU A 69 -3.86 15.17 0.49
CA LEU A 69 -2.89 16.04 1.15
C LEU A 69 -2.81 17.42 0.50
N MET A 70 -2.78 17.47 -0.84
CA MET A 70 -2.67 18.73 -1.57
C MET A 70 -3.92 19.58 -1.43
N GLU A 71 -5.10 18.96 -1.48
CA GLU A 71 -6.38 19.64 -1.23
C GLU A 71 -6.46 20.18 0.19
N ALA A 72 -6.03 19.40 1.19
CA ALA A 72 -6.03 19.81 2.59
C ALA A 72 -5.04 20.95 2.89
N ALA A 73 -3.90 21.00 2.20
CA ALA A 73 -2.90 22.05 2.38
C ALA A 73 -3.31 23.39 1.74
N GLY A 74 -4.13 23.35 0.69
CA GLY A 74 -4.48 24.52 -0.09
C GLY A 74 -3.31 25.07 -0.92
N GLN A 75 -3.59 26.11 -1.71
CA GLN A 75 -2.61 26.65 -2.66
C GLN A 75 -1.40 27.28 -1.96
N GLU A 76 -1.63 27.99 -0.84
CA GLU A 76 -0.60 28.72 -0.10
C GLU A 76 0.49 27.82 0.48
N LEU A 77 0.14 26.60 0.92
CA LEU A 77 1.07 25.66 1.54
C LEU A 77 1.44 24.49 0.62
N SER A 78 1.01 24.52 -0.65
CA SER A 78 1.21 23.41 -1.59
C SER A 78 2.68 23.04 -1.81
N GLY A 79 3.59 24.03 -1.80
CA GLY A 79 5.03 23.81 -1.85
C GLY A 79 5.57 23.03 -0.64
N ILE A 80 5.14 23.40 0.57
CA ILE A 80 5.51 22.71 1.81
C ILE A 80 4.93 21.29 1.83
N ALA A 81 3.63 21.15 1.51
CA ALA A 81 2.97 19.85 1.43
C ALA A 81 3.65 18.91 0.42
N GLY A 82 4.06 19.42 -0.74
CA GLY A 82 4.83 18.67 -1.73
C GLY A 82 6.22 18.26 -1.24
N ALA A 83 6.94 19.17 -0.58
CA ALA A 83 8.24 18.87 0.01
C ALA A 83 8.12 17.78 1.09
N THR A 84 7.18 17.92 2.02
CA THR A 84 6.91 16.93 3.08
C THR A 84 6.48 15.58 2.49
N LEU A 85 5.62 15.58 1.47
CA LEU A 85 5.20 14.36 0.78
C LEU A 85 6.38 13.62 0.15
N ASN A 86 7.27 14.35 -0.54
CA ASN A 86 8.45 13.76 -1.16
C ASN A 86 9.45 13.24 -0.11
N ALA A 87 9.65 13.97 0.99
CA ALA A 87 10.47 13.50 2.11
C ALA A 87 9.88 12.20 2.71
N ASN A 88 8.58 12.15 2.94
CA ASN A 88 7.90 10.96 3.44
C ASN A 88 8.04 9.76 2.49
N LYS A 89 7.96 9.98 1.17
CA LYS A 89 8.19 8.91 0.17
C LYS A 89 9.63 8.37 0.22
N GLN A 90 10.63 9.25 0.39
CA GLN A 90 12.02 8.82 0.53
C GLN A 90 12.24 8.01 1.81
N ILE A 91 11.73 8.50 2.95
CA ILE A 91 11.81 7.79 4.23
C ILE A 91 11.10 6.44 4.14
N GLY A 92 9.87 6.40 3.61
CA GLY A 92 9.12 5.16 3.44
C GLY A 92 9.82 4.17 2.50
N GLY A 93 10.42 4.66 1.42
CA GLY A 93 11.22 3.86 0.51
C GLY A 93 12.42 3.22 1.20
N LEU A 94 13.21 4.00 1.95
CA LEU A 94 14.37 3.52 2.71
C LEU A 94 13.97 2.53 3.80
N PHE A 95 12.89 2.81 4.53
CA PHE A 95 12.40 1.93 5.59
C PHE A 95 11.92 0.59 5.02
N GLY A 96 11.13 0.63 3.94
CA GLY A 96 10.65 -0.56 3.25
C GLY A 96 11.77 -1.41 2.67
N THR A 97 12.75 -0.80 1.98
CA THR A 97 13.89 -1.54 1.41
C THR A 97 14.79 -2.11 2.51
N THR A 98 14.98 -1.42 3.62
CA THR A 98 15.75 -1.92 4.76
C THR A 98 15.09 -3.16 5.36
N ILE A 99 13.78 -3.13 5.62
CA ILE A 99 13.06 -4.31 6.12
C ILE A 99 13.17 -5.46 5.14
N MET A 100 12.89 -5.23 3.86
CA MET A 100 12.99 -6.29 2.84
C MET A 100 14.41 -6.86 2.75
N GLY A 101 15.44 -6.01 2.82
CA GLY A 101 16.84 -6.43 2.84
C GLY A 101 17.20 -7.29 4.05
N ILE A 102 16.71 -6.94 5.24
CA ILE A 102 16.89 -7.75 6.45
C ILE A 102 16.21 -9.12 6.27
N LEU A 103 14.96 -9.14 5.78
CA LEU A 103 14.22 -10.38 5.56
C LEU A 103 14.92 -11.28 4.54
N THR A 104 15.29 -10.76 3.37
CA THR A 104 15.97 -11.54 2.33
C THR A 104 17.34 -12.03 2.80
N THR A 105 18.10 -11.21 3.54
CA THR A 105 19.43 -11.61 4.01
C THR A 105 19.35 -12.75 5.02
N ASN A 106 18.46 -12.63 6.02
CA ASN A 106 18.39 -13.60 7.12
C ASN A 106 17.60 -14.88 6.76
N LEU A 107 16.62 -14.78 5.85
CA LEU A 107 15.72 -15.87 5.52
C LEU A 107 15.93 -16.45 4.11
N SER A 108 16.96 -16.02 3.37
CA SER A 108 17.25 -16.47 1.98
C SER A 108 17.35 -17.98 1.80
N HIS A 109 17.67 -18.73 2.86
CA HIS A 109 17.68 -20.19 2.86
C HIS A 109 16.30 -20.81 2.58
N ASN A 110 15.20 -20.06 2.82
CA ASN A 110 13.83 -20.46 2.54
C ASN A 110 13.01 -19.30 1.95
N TRP A 111 12.93 -19.25 0.62
CA TRP A 111 12.21 -18.20 -0.11
C TRP A 111 10.70 -18.17 0.17
N ASN A 112 10.06 -19.30 0.46
CA ASN A 112 8.65 -19.30 0.88
C ASN A 112 8.49 -18.54 2.19
N MET A 113 9.41 -18.73 3.14
CA MET A 113 9.41 -17.99 4.41
C MET A 113 9.67 -16.49 4.20
N VAL A 114 10.60 -16.12 3.31
CA VAL A 114 10.83 -14.71 2.91
C VAL A 114 9.51 -14.09 2.44
N ILE A 115 8.80 -14.75 1.52
CA ILE A 115 7.54 -14.25 0.97
C ILE A 115 6.50 -14.13 2.09
N VAL A 116 6.27 -15.18 2.88
CA VAL A 116 5.29 -15.15 3.99
C VAL A 116 5.54 -13.98 4.94
N VAL A 117 6.77 -13.81 5.41
CA VAL A 117 7.10 -12.74 6.36
C VAL A 117 7.01 -11.36 5.70
N ALA A 118 7.47 -11.22 4.45
CA ALA A 118 7.37 -9.96 3.72
C ALA A 118 5.91 -9.51 3.53
N PHE A 119 5.01 -10.44 3.19
CA PHE A 119 3.60 -10.11 3.01
C PHE A 119 2.86 -9.92 4.34
N LEU A 120 3.27 -10.60 5.43
CA LEU A 120 2.80 -10.28 6.78
C LEU A 120 3.12 -8.83 7.17
N VAL A 121 4.37 -8.39 6.93
CA VAL A 121 4.77 -7.00 7.17
C VAL A 121 3.91 -6.04 6.36
N ASN A 122 3.65 -6.32 5.08
CA ASN A 122 2.76 -5.49 4.26
C ASN A 122 1.34 -5.42 4.84
N VAL A 123 0.76 -6.56 5.25
CA VAL A 123 -0.57 -6.60 5.88
C VAL A 123 -0.61 -5.70 7.11
N ILE A 124 0.36 -5.82 8.01
CA ILE A 124 0.44 -5.00 9.24
C ILE A 124 0.54 -3.51 8.89
N MET A 125 1.41 -3.15 7.95
CA MET A 125 1.59 -1.76 7.52
C MET A 125 0.34 -1.18 6.86
N TYR A 126 -0.36 -1.97 6.04
CA TYR A 126 -1.60 -1.54 5.38
C TYR A 126 -2.77 -1.43 6.36
N ILE A 127 -2.88 -2.34 7.33
CA ILE A 127 -3.86 -2.21 8.42
C ILE A 127 -3.56 -0.98 9.26
N ALA A 128 -2.30 -0.74 9.64
CA ALA A 128 -1.92 0.47 10.38
C ALA A 128 -2.26 1.74 9.59
N THR A 129 -1.98 1.75 8.28
CA THR A 129 -2.36 2.85 7.38
C THR A 129 -3.87 3.04 7.36
N TRP A 130 -4.66 1.97 7.24
CA TRP A 130 -6.11 2.04 7.26
C TRP A 130 -6.66 2.56 8.59
N LEU A 131 -6.12 2.12 9.73
CA LEU A 131 -6.54 2.59 11.06
C LEU A 131 -6.23 4.07 11.29
N ILE A 132 -5.08 4.54 10.83
CA ILE A 132 -4.73 5.97 10.89
C ILE A 132 -5.64 6.76 9.94
N ALA A 133 -5.81 6.30 8.70
CA ALA A 133 -6.65 6.97 7.72
C ALA A 133 -8.13 7.00 8.12
N SER A 134 -8.67 5.92 8.70
CA SER A 134 -10.05 5.90 9.17
C SER A 134 -10.30 6.87 10.31
N ARG A 135 -9.32 7.00 11.23
CA ARG A 135 -9.40 7.95 12.35
C ARG A 135 -9.31 9.42 11.92
N TYR A 136 -8.44 9.73 10.94
CA TYR A 136 -8.09 11.12 10.64
C TYR A 136 -8.60 11.65 9.29
N LEU A 137 -8.88 10.76 8.33
CA LEU A 137 -9.23 11.12 6.95
C LEU A 137 -10.65 10.72 6.56
N TYR A 138 -11.15 9.55 7.00
CA TYR A 138 -12.46 9.03 6.56
C TYR A 138 -13.61 9.21 7.56
N GLY A 139 -13.34 9.63 8.80
CA GLY A 139 -14.35 9.84 9.85
C GLY A 139 -14.89 11.27 9.97
N LYS A 140 -14.65 12.14 8.97
CA LYS A 140 -15.11 13.54 8.95
C LYS A 140 -16.04 13.82 7.77
N GLU A 141 -17.03 12.95 7.58
CA GLU A 141 -18.27 13.31 6.85
C GLU A 141 -19.33 13.74 7.87
#